data_AF-A0A5C1WJC4-F1
#
_entry.id   AF-A0A5C1WJC4-F1
#
_cell.length_a   1.000
_cell.length_b   1.000
_cell.length_c   1.000
_cell.angle_alpha   90.00
_cell.angle_beta   90.00
_cell.angle_gamma   90.00
#
_symmetry.space_group_name_H-M   'P 1'
#
loop_
_entity.id
_entity.type
_entity.pdbx_description
1 polymer ?
#
loop_
_entity_poly.entity_id
_entity_poly.type
_entity_poly.pdbx_seq_one_letter_code
_entity_poly.pdbx_strand_id
1 'polypeptide(L)'
;MGQASRRFRFASVGLGAFAAGPAFLIGLGLGALAWQPDRAIPLPHDSDVVTLLMAMVLAFSVVGAIIAFPLATLGTVVLTELGRDNHGSRLPVFWMLTGAFAAGMPVFFIAGDRPDLVAAFAFAGAVAATISRWRVRWED
;
A
#
# COMPACT_ATOMS: atom_id res chain seq x y z
N MET A 1 15.64 -26.16 -3.27
CA MET A 1 15.26 -24.89 -2.62
C MET A 1 14.03 -24.15 -3.22
N GLY A 2 13.18 -24.80 -4.03
CA GLY A 2 12.16 -24.07 -4.83
C GLY A 2 10.79 -23.80 -4.22
N GLN A 3 10.33 -24.55 -3.20
CA GLN A 3 8.95 -24.44 -2.69
C GLN A 3 8.82 -23.52 -1.47
N ALA A 4 9.79 -23.56 -0.55
CA ALA A 4 9.78 -22.74 0.66
C ALA A 4 9.92 -21.24 0.33
N SER A 5 10.83 -20.88 -0.59
CA SER A 5 11.01 -19.47 -0.98
C SER A 5 9.79 -18.87 -1.66
N ARG A 6 9.03 -19.65 -2.45
CA ARG A 6 7.75 -19.21 -3.05
C ARG A 6 6.69 -18.94 -1.98
N ARG A 7 6.50 -19.86 -1.02
CA ARG A 7 5.52 -19.68 0.07
C ARG A 7 5.81 -18.44 0.91
N PHE A 8 7.08 -18.15 1.19
CA PHE A 8 7.46 -16.95 1.95
C PHE A 8 7.18 -15.64 1.21
N ARG A 9 7.30 -15.61 -0.14
CA ARG A 9 6.97 -14.44 -0.96
C ARG A 9 5.47 -14.16 -0.98
N PHE A 10 4.63 -15.20 -1.06
CA PHE A 10 3.17 -15.02 -1.01
C PHE A 10 2.68 -14.50 0.35
N ALA A 11 3.33 -14.91 1.45
CA ALA A 11 2.98 -14.41 2.77
C ALA A 11 3.27 -12.91 2.94
N SER A 12 4.43 -12.42 2.47
CA SER A 12 4.73 -10.98 2.51
C SER A 12 3.82 -10.16 1.60
N VAL A 13 3.48 -10.69 0.43
CA VAL A 13 2.54 -10.04 -0.49
C VAL A 13 1.12 -9.99 0.10
N GLY A 14 0.67 -11.08 0.73
CA GLY A 14 -0.61 -11.12 1.43
C GLY A 14 -0.70 -10.09 2.55
N LEU A 15 0.35 -9.98 3.36
CA LEU A 15 0.45 -8.96 4.41
C LEU A 15 0.47 -7.54 3.82
N GLY A 16 1.22 -7.32 2.74
CA GLY A 16 1.27 -6.02 2.06
C GLY A 16 -0.07 -5.60 1.48
N ALA A 17 -0.79 -6.54 0.86
CA ALA A 17 -2.12 -6.32 0.32
C ALA A 17 -3.15 -6.02 1.42
N PHE A 18 -3.09 -6.75 2.54
CA PHE A 18 -3.95 -6.48 3.69
C PHE A 18 -3.68 -5.10 4.31
N ALA A 19 -2.41 -4.71 4.43
CA ALA A 19 -2.01 -3.40 4.95
C ALA A 19 -2.38 -2.23 4.02
N ALA A 20 -2.64 -2.49 2.73
CA ALA A 20 -3.00 -1.44 1.77
C ALA A 20 -4.31 -0.74 2.15
N GLY A 21 -5.30 -1.46 2.71
CA GLY A 21 -6.58 -0.89 3.13
C GLY A 21 -6.45 0.14 4.26
N PRO A 22 -5.86 -0.23 5.42
CA PRO A 22 -5.57 0.70 6.50
C PRO A 22 -4.65 1.84 6.05
N ALA A 23 -3.62 1.54 5.26
CA ALA A 23 -2.72 2.56 4.74
C ALA A 23 -3.47 3.57 3.86
N PHE A 24 -4.39 3.12 3.02
CA PHE A 24 -5.23 4.00 2.21
C PHE A 24 -6.06 4.96 3.09
N LEU A 25 -6.72 4.46 4.13
CA LEU A 25 -7.50 5.30 5.05
C LEU A 25 -6.63 6.33 5.78
N ILE A 26 -5.44 5.92 6.24
CA ILE A 26 -4.46 6.82 6.86
C ILE A 26 -4.00 7.87 5.85
N GLY A 27 -3.66 7.46 4.62
CA GLY A 27 -3.23 8.36 3.56
C GLY A 27 -4.33 9.36 3.18
N LEU A 28 -5.59 8.94 3.17
CA LEU A 28 -6.74 9.81 2.92
C LEU A 28 -6.93 10.83 4.05
N GLY A 29 -6.81 10.40 5.31
CA GLY A 29 -6.85 11.30 6.46
C GLY A 29 -5.70 12.33 6.43
N LEU A 30 -4.47 11.88 6.17
CA LEU A 30 -3.30 12.76 6.05
C LEU A 30 -3.42 13.72 4.86
N GLY A 31 -3.90 13.24 3.71
CA GLY A 31 -4.12 14.07 2.52
C GLY A 31 -5.19 15.14 2.75
N ALA A 32 -6.30 14.77 3.40
CA ALA A 32 -7.35 15.70 3.78
C ALA A 32 -6.84 16.76 4.78
N LEU A 33 -6.07 16.35 5.79
CA LEU A 33 -5.47 17.28 6.77
C LEU A 33 -4.43 18.21 6.14
N ALA A 34 -3.61 17.70 5.22
CA ALA A 34 -2.58 18.50 4.56
C ALA A 34 -3.17 19.57 3.63
N TRP A 35 -4.31 19.29 3.00
CA TRP A 35 -4.93 20.19 2.03
C TRP A 35 -5.99 21.13 2.64
N GLN A 36 -6.70 20.67 3.68
CA GLN A 36 -7.79 21.41 4.32
C GLN A 36 -7.73 21.25 5.85
N PRO A 37 -6.70 21.80 6.51
CA PRO A 37 -6.51 21.64 7.96
C PRO A 37 -7.69 22.20 8.77
N ASP A 38 -8.35 23.25 8.26
CA ASP A 38 -9.49 23.89 8.92
C ASP A 38 -10.76 23.01 8.93
N ARG A 39 -10.78 21.93 8.15
CA ARG A 39 -11.86 20.93 8.14
C ARG A 39 -11.58 19.73 9.04
N ALA A 40 -10.52 19.77 9.86
CA ALA A 40 -10.29 18.77 10.88
C ALA A 40 -11.40 18.85 11.95
N ILE A 41 -12.46 18.06 11.77
CA ILE A 41 -13.55 17.97 12.73
C ILE A 41 -13.04 17.21 13.96
N PRO A 42 -13.16 17.77 15.18
CA PRO A 42 -12.83 17.03 16.39
C PRO A 42 -13.70 15.77 16.47
N LEU A 43 -13.05 14.60 16.55
CA LEU A 43 -13.76 13.33 16.62
C LEU A 43 -14.52 13.26 17.96
N PRO A 44 -15.86 13.13 17.92
CA PRO A 44 -16.64 12.85 19.12
C PRO A 44 -16.08 11.56 19.75
N HIS A 45 -15.81 11.59 21.06
CA HIS A 45 -15.42 10.39 21.83
C HIS A 45 -16.68 9.57 22.15
N ASP A 46 -17.40 9.20 21.11
CA ASP A 46 -18.56 8.31 21.18
C ASP A 46 -18.08 6.89 20.81
N SER A 47 -18.45 5.91 21.63
CA SER A 47 -18.13 4.49 21.40
C SER A 47 -18.68 3.99 20.07
N ASP A 48 -19.79 4.55 19.59
CA ASP A 48 -20.42 4.14 18.34
C ASP A 48 -19.59 4.59 17.14
N VAL A 49 -19.01 5.79 17.20
CA VAL A 49 -18.11 6.32 16.16
C VAL A 49 -16.83 5.49 16.08
N VAL A 50 -16.24 5.11 17.22
CA VAL A 50 -15.06 4.24 17.25
C VAL A 50 -15.37 2.87 16.62
N THR A 51 -16.52 2.29 16.97
CA THR A 51 -16.94 0.99 16.43
C THR A 51 -17.13 1.04 14.91
N LEU A 52 -17.76 2.10 14.41
CA LEU A 52 -17.93 2.32 12.97
C LEU A 52 -16.56 2.47 12.27
N LEU A 53 -15.64 3.24 12.83
CA LEU A 53 -14.29 3.41 12.27
C LEU A 53 -13.52 2.08 12.22
N MET A 54 -13.59 1.27 13.27
CA MET A 54 -12.97 -0.07 13.26
C MET A 54 -13.59 -0.97 12.19
N ALA A 55 -14.92 -0.96 12.04
CA ALA A 55 -15.61 -1.71 11.00
C ALA A 55 -15.20 -1.25 9.58
N MET A 56 -15.05 0.06 9.37
CA MET A 56 -14.55 0.62 8.13
C MET A 56 -13.11 0.18 7.86
N VAL A 57 -12.21 0.28 8.83
CA VAL A 57 -10.82 -0.18 8.68
C VAL A 57 -10.78 -1.67 8.29
N LEU A 58 -11.58 -2.51 8.94
CA LEU A 58 -11.65 -3.93 8.61
C LEU A 58 -12.18 -4.16 7.19
N ALA A 59 -13.27 -3.50 6.80
CA ALA A 59 -13.85 -3.61 5.46
C ALA A 59 -12.86 -3.18 4.37
N PHE A 60 -12.19 -2.03 4.56
CA PHE A 60 -11.17 -1.54 3.62
C PHE A 60 -9.93 -2.45 3.60
N SER A 61 -9.57 -3.10 4.72
CA SER A 61 -8.49 -4.09 4.74
C SER A 61 -8.82 -5.29 3.85
N VAL A 62 -10.05 -5.81 3.94
CA VAL A 62 -10.48 -6.97 3.14
C VAL A 62 -10.59 -6.61 1.66
N VAL A 63 -11.28 -5.51 1.33
CA VAL A 63 -11.45 -5.07 -0.07
C VAL A 63 -10.09 -4.69 -0.67
N GLY A 64 -9.27 -3.95 0.09
CA GLY A 64 -7.91 -3.59 -0.28
C GLY A 64 -7.06 -4.82 -0.54
N ALA A 65 -7.13 -5.86 0.31
CA ALA A 65 -6.41 -7.10 0.09
C ALA A 65 -6.82 -7.80 -1.21
N ILE A 66 -8.12 -7.91 -1.48
CA ILE A 66 -8.64 -8.59 -2.68
C ILE A 66 -8.12 -7.91 -3.96
N ILE A 67 -8.16 -6.57 -4.00
CA ILE A 67 -7.76 -5.79 -5.18
C ILE A 67 -6.23 -5.71 -5.30
N ALA A 68 -5.54 -5.45 -4.19
CA ALA A 68 -4.10 -5.22 -4.19
C ALA A 68 -3.29 -6.51 -4.36
N PHE A 69 -3.81 -7.67 -3.93
CA PHE A 69 -3.04 -8.92 -3.91
C PHE A 69 -2.53 -9.36 -5.29
N PRO A 70 -3.34 -9.40 -6.37
CA PRO A 70 -2.85 -9.76 -7.70
C PRO A 70 -1.77 -8.78 -8.20
N LEU A 71 -2.00 -7.48 -8.03
CA LEU A 71 -1.08 -6.42 -8.48
C LEU A 71 0.23 -6.44 -7.69
N ALA A 72 0.16 -6.58 -6.37
CA ALA A 72 1.32 -6.70 -5.50
C ALA A 72 2.11 -7.98 -5.79
N THR A 73 1.44 -9.08 -6.13
CA THR A 73 2.11 -10.33 -6.54
C THR A 73 2.91 -10.11 -7.81
N LEU A 74 2.28 -9.57 -8.86
CA LEU A 74 2.93 -9.30 -10.14
C LEU A 74 4.09 -8.31 -9.97
N GLY A 75 3.86 -7.19 -9.28
CA GLY A 75 4.89 -6.19 -9.00
C GLY A 75 6.07 -6.77 -8.23
N THR A 76 5.81 -7.60 -7.22
CA THR A 76 6.88 -8.26 -6.44
C THR A 76 7.69 -9.22 -7.29
N VAL A 77 7.06 -9.98 -8.18
CA VAL A 77 7.78 -10.88 -9.10
C VAL A 77 8.70 -10.07 -10.01
N VAL A 78 8.16 -9.05 -10.68
CA VAL A 78 8.92 -8.20 -11.60
C VAL A 78 10.10 -7.51 -10.89
N LEU A 79 9.85 -6.90 -9.73
CA LEU A 79 10.89 -6.21 -8.96
C LEU A 79 11.93 -7.15 -8.37
N THR A 80 11.55 -8.39 -8.03
CA THR A 80 12.51 -9.40 -7.58
C THR A 80 13.45 -9.81 -8.71
N GLU A 81 12.91 -10.04 -9.91
CA GLU A 81 13.72 -10.35 -11.10
C GLU A 81 14.63 -9.18 -11.46
N LEU A 82 14.10 -7.94 -11.50
CA LEU A 82 14.89 -6.75 -11.75
C LEU A 82 16.03 -6.55 -10.73
N GLY A 83 15.82 -6.96 -9.48
CA GLY A 83 16.84 -6.91 -8.43
C GLY A 83 17.98 -7.90 -8.59
N ARG A 84 17.85 -8.91 -9.45
CA ARG A 84 18.97 -9.82 -9.78
C ARG A 84 20.04 -9.06 -10.56
N ASP A 85 19.61 -8.32 -11.58
CA ASP A 85 20.52 -7.65 -12.53
C ASP A 85 20.89 -6.22 -12.09
N ASN A 86 20.07 -5.58 -11.25
CA ASN A 86 20.27 -4.19 -10.84
C ASN A 86 20.30 -4.04 -9.31
N HIS A 87 21.47 -3.69 -8.77
CA HIS A 87 21.62 -3.46 -7.32
C HIS A 87 20.75 -2.30 -6.81
N GLY A 88 20.47 -1.29 -7.66
CA GLY A 88 19.64 -0.14 -7.29
C GLY A 88 18.19 -0.52 -6.98
N SER A 89 17.63 -1.53 -7.66
CA SER A 89 16.26 -1.99 -7.43
C SER A 89 16.13 -2.87 -6.17
N ARG A 90 17.25 -3.25 -5.52
CA ARG A 90 17.25 -3.92 -4.21
C ARG A 90 16.96 -2.97 -3.05
N LEU A 91 17.11 -1.65 -3.28
CA LEU A 91 16.92 -0.62 -2.27
C LEU A 91 15.43 -0.54 -1.84
N PRO A 92 15.14 -0.42 -0.53
CA PRO A 92 13.77 -0.30 -0.03
C PRO A 92 13.02 0.89 -0.65
N VAL A 93 13.73 2.02 -0.82
CA VAL A 93 13.17 3.26 -1.38
C VAL A 93 12.69 3.05 -2.82
N PHE A 94 13.39 2.23 -3.62
CA PHE A 94 12.98 1.93 -4.99
C PHE A 94 11.63 1.20 -5.03
N TRP A 95 11.44 0.23 -4.14
CA TRP A 95 10.17 -0.49 -4.02
C TRP A 95 9.04 0.41 -3.54
N MET A 96 9.32 1.24 -2.53
CA MET A 96 8.36 2.22 -2.02
C MET A 96 7.90 3.19 -3.13
N LEU A 97 8.84 3.79 -3.87
CA LEU A 97 8.54 4.70 -4.97
C LEU A 97 7.80 4.02 -6.11
N THR A 98 8.19 2.80 -6.48
CA THR A 98 7.52 2.03 -7.53
C THR A 98 6.08 1.72 -7.12
N GLY A 99 5.86 1.27 -5.88
CA GLY A 99 4.52 1.01 -5.35
C GLY A 99 3.66 2.28 -5.33
N ALA A 100 4.21 3.40 -4.87
CA ALA A 100 3.52 4.67 -4.86
C ALA A 100 3.12 5.14 -6.27
N PHE A 101 4.04 5.03 -7.22
CA PHE A 101 3.78 5.40 -8.60
C PHE A 101 2.74 4.49 -9.25
N ALA A 102 2.86 3.17 -9.08
CA ALA A 102 1.94 2.20 -9.67
C ALA A 102 0.50 2.37 -9.18
N ALA A 103 0.31 2.74 -7.91
CA ALA A 103 -1.01 2.96 -7.34
C ALA A 103 -1.53 4.39 -7.57
N GLY A 104 -0.69 5.41 -7.43
CA GLY A 104 -1.10 6.81 -7.50
C GLY A 104 -1.30 7.34 -8.92
N MET A 105 -0.48 6.89 -9.88
CA MET A 105 -0.48 7.45 -11.23
C MET A 105 -1.76 7.17 -12.04
N PRO A 106 -2.36 5.96 -12.00
CA PRO A 106 -3.68 5.74 -12.61
C PRO A 106 -4.76 6.64 -12.00
N VAL A 107 -4.71 6.87 -10.69
CA VAL A 107 -5.68 7.70 -9.97
C VAL A 107 -5.52 9.17 -10.35
N PHE A 108 -4.29 9.64 -10.57
CA PHE A 108 -4.04 10.99 -11.06
C PHE A 108 -4.74 11.28 -12.40
N PHE A 109 -4.83 10.30 -13.30
CA PHE A 109 -5.54 10.49 -14.57
C PHE A 109 -7.07 10.40 -14.46
N ILE A 110 -7.59 9.67 -13.46
CA ILE A 110 -9.04 9.48 -13.27
C ILE A 110 -9.65 10.57 -12.38
N ALA A 111 -8.91 11.01 -11.36
CA ALA A 111 -9.36 11.89 -10.29
C ALA A 111 -8.32 12.98 -9.98
N GLY A 112 -7.75 13.58 -11.03
CA GLY A 112 -6.68 14.58 -10.91
C GLY A 112 -7.08 15.86 -10.16
N ASP A 113 -8.38 16.10 -10.00
CA ASP A 113 -8.98 17.16 -9.18
C ASP A 113 -9.02 16.81 -7.68
N ARG A 114 -8.69 15.57 -7.30
CA ARG A 114 -8.71 15.05 -5.93
C ARG A 114 -7.32 14.63 -5.45
N PRO A 115 -6.46 15.60 -5.07
CA PRO A 115 -5.09 15.31 -4.66
C PRO A 115 -5.02 14.45 -3.37
N ASP A 116 -6.06 14.52 -2.53
CA ASP A 116 -6.25 13.67 -1.35
C ASP A 116 -6.30 12.18 -1.73
N LEU A 117 -7.06 11.84 -2.77
CA LEU A 117 -7.17 10.46 -3.25
C LEU A 117 -5.88 9.98 -3.88
N VAL A 118 -5.24 10.80 -4.71
CA VAL A 118 -3.96 10.45 -5.34
C VAL A 118 -2.90 10.15 -4.28
N ALA A 119 -2.80 10.99 -3.24
CA ALA A 119 -1.90 10.79 -2.12
C ALA A 119 -2.23 9.52 -1.32
N ALA A 120 -3.51 9.24 -1.07
CA ALA A 120 -3.95 8.05 -0.36
C ALA A 120 -3.57 6.75 -1.08
N PHE A 121 -3.82 6.68 -2.40
CA PHE A 121 -3.44 5.53 -3.22
C PHE A 121 -1.93 5.38 -3.34
N ALA A 122 -1.20 6.47 -3.54
CA ALA A 122 0.26 6.45 -3.58
C ALA A 122 0.84 5.94 -2.25
N PHE A 123 0.32 6.40 -1.12
CA PHE A 123 0.76 5.93 0.19
C PHE A 123 0.45 4.45 0.42
N ALA A 124 -0.76 4.00 0.07
CA ALA A 124 -1.15 2.60 0.15
C ALA A 124 -0.24 1.70 -0.69
N GLY A 125 0.07 2.11 -1.94
CA GLY A 125 0.98 1.41 -2.83
C GLY A 125 2.40 1.34 -2.29
N ALA A 126 2.93 2.44 -1.72
CA ALA A 126 4.22 2.47 -1.05
C ALA A 126 4.31 1.47 0.11
N VAL A 127 3.29 1.45 0.98
CA VAL A 127 3.24 0.54 2.13
C VAL A 127 3.17 -0.92 1.66
N ALA A 128 2.29 -1.23 0.71
CA ALA A 128 2.13 -2.58 0.18
C ALA A 128 3.42 -3.11 -0.46
N ALA A 129 4.10 -2.29 -1.27
CA ALA A 129 5.36 -2.65 -1.90
C ALA A 129 6.49 -2.83 -0.88
N THR A 130 6.56 -1.96 0.14
CA THR A 130 7.57 -2.04 1.20
C THR A 130 7.42 -3.32 2.03
N ILE A 131 6.19 -3.66 2.42
CA ILE A 131 5.92 -4.91 3.16
C ILE A 131 6.21 -6.13 2.29
N SER A 132 5.82 -6.09 1.02
CA SER A 132 6.07 -7.18 0.07
C SER A 132 7.57 -7.44 -0.14
N ARG A 133 8.39 -6.38 -0.11
CA ARG A 133 9.85 -6.44 -0.21
C ARG A 133 10.53 -7.13 0.98
N TRP A 134 9.96 -7.05 2.19
CA TRP A 134 10.66 -7.44 3.43
C TRP A 134 11.20 -8.88 3.45
N ARG A 135 10.55 -9.80 2.74
CA ARG A 135 10.96 -11.22 2.66
C ARG A 135 11.71 -11.56 1.38
N VAL A 136 11.92 -10.60 0.48
CA VAL A 136 12.70 -10.80 -0.75
C VAL A 136 14.18 -10.81 -0.39
N ARG A 137 14.87 -11.86 -0.82
CA ARG A 137 16.32 -12.01 -0.68
C ARG A 137 16.91 -12.28 -2.05
N TRP A 138 18.01 -11.60 -2.33
CA TRP A 138 18.86 -11.84 -3.48
C TRP A 138 20.10 -12.55 -2.93
N GLU A 139 20.42 -13.70 -3.49
CA GLU A 139 21.69 -14.38 -3.24
C GLU A 139 22.72 -13.69 -4.15
N ASP A 140 23.86 -13.29 -3.57
CA ASP A 140 24.99 -12.73 -4.32
C ASP A 140 25.87 -13.86 -4.90
#